data_AF-A0AAN6QJ69-F1
#
_entry.id   AF-A0AAN6QJ69-F1
#
_cell.length_a   1.000
_cell.length_b   1.000
_cell.length_c   1.000
_cell.angle_alpha   90.00
_cell.angle_beta   90.00
_cell.angle_gamma   90.00
#
_symmetry.space_group_name_H-M   'P 1'
#
loop_
_entity.id
_entity.type
_entity.pdbx_description
1 polymer ?
#
loop_
_entity_poly.entity_id
_entity_poly.type
_entity_poly.pdbx_seq_one_letter_code
_entity_poly.pdbx_strand_id
1 'polypeptide(L)'
;MAASAQPAAVIEEADRSILPKRPSRAIKPSAKVREAMQSVEDVATTSRRTINSITPSTASKGTPGLGSGSGTNGQAEAGKTALQTLLEAINEQQNKTRETITEQRNMICELCNVVSKQQDAIQRLCEELRQARDMVSKQQDVLQQLSEELRQVRD
;
A
#
# COMPACT_ATOMS: atom_id res chain seq x y z
N MET A 1 65.21 35.31 23.55
CA MET A 1 63.80 35.72 23.77
C MET A 1 63.03 35.30 22.52
N ALA A 2 62.33 34.17 22.58
CA ALA A 2 60.86 34.08 22.74
C ALA A 2 60.13 34.42 21.42
N ALA A 3 59.17 33.68 20.89
CA ALA A 3 58.51 32.43 21.25
C ALA A 3 57.80 31.88 19.99
N SER A 4 57.54 30.57 20.01
CA SER A 4 56.67 29.80 19.11
C SER A 4 55.24 30.36 19.03
N ALA A 5 54.58 30.25 17.87
CA ALA A 5 53.15 29.98 17.79
C ALA A 5 52.75 29.38 16.43
N GLN A 6 51.98 28.29 16.53
CA GLN A 6 51.48 27.39 15.48
C GLN A 6 50.24 27.94 14.74
N PRO A 7 49.78 27.26 13.65
CA PRO A 7 48.82 27.83 12.69
C PRO A 7 47.37 27.83 13.20
N ALA A 8 46.64 28.90 12.90
CA ALA A 8 45.20 28.99 13.17
C ALA A 8 44.40 28.22 12.11
N ALA A 9 44.09 26.97 12.41
CA ALA A 9 43.03 26.23 11.75
C ALA A 9 41.68 26.87 12.12
N VAL A 10 40.91 27.24 11.11
CA VAL A 10 39.51 27.67 11.25
C VAL A 10 38.71 26.46 11.71
N ILE A 11 38.28 26.48 12.97
CA ILE A 11 37.31 25.52 13.51
C ILE A 11 35.94 26.06 13.10
N GLU A 12 35.40 25.55 11.99
CA GLU A 12 34.00 25.70 11.64
C GLU A 12 33.19 24.77 12.55
N GLU A 13 32.63 25.37 13.60
CA GLU A 13 31.79 24.75 14.61
C GLU A 13 30.47 24.30 13.98
N ALA A 14 30.49 23.14 13.34
CA ALA A 14 29.29 22.47 12.85
C ALA A 14 28.61 21.75 14.02
N ASP A 15 27.80 22.49 14.79
CA ASP A 15 26.79 21.91 15.69
C ASP A 15 25.68 21.24 14.86
N ARG A 16 26.02 20.09 14.28
CA ARG A 16 25.05 19.16 13.69
C ARG A 16 24.43 18.40 14.85
N SER A 17 23.34 18.94 15.39
CA SER A 17 22.37 18.17 16.16
C SER A 17 21.88 16.95 15.34
N ILE A 18 22.54 15.79 15.48
CA ILE A 18 22.08 14.52 14.92
C ILE A 18 21.19 13.87 15.97
N LEU A 19 19.94 14.34 16.05
CA LEU A 19 18.88 13.59 16.71
C LEU A 19 18.26 12.64 15.66
N PRO A 20 18.17 11.33 15.91
CA PRO A 20 17.47 10.43 14.99
C PRO A 20 16.01 10.88 14.88
N LYS A 21 15.64 11.37 13.69
CA LYS A 21 14.28 11.82 13.37
C LYS A 21 13.34 10.63 13.58
N ARG A 22 12.55 10.67 14.65
CA ARG A 22 11.43 9.75 14.89
C ARG A 22 10.59 9.70 13.62
N PRO A 23 10.30 8.53 13.03
CA PRO A 23 9.31 8.43 11.96
C PRO A 23 7.90 8.54 12.58
N SER A 24 7.54 9.73 13.07
CA SER A 24 6.17 10.07 13.44
C SER A 24 5.54 10.81 12.26
N ARG A 25 5.21 10.06 11.22
CA ARG A 25 4.24 10.51 10.23
C ARG A 25 3.35 9.33 9.92
N ALA A 26 2.08 9.42 10.31
CA ALA A 26 1.04 8.53 9.82
C ALA A 26 1.22 8.41 8.30
N ILE A 27 1.51 7.19 7.83
CA ILE A 27 1.72 6.92 6.41
C ILE A 27 0.37 7.15 5.76
N LYS A 28 0.19 8.35 5.19
CA LYS A 28 -1.03 8.69 4.46
C LYS A 28 -1.15 7.69 3.31
N PRO A 29 -2.32 7.06 3.10
CA PRO A 29 -2.51 6.16 1.97
C PRO A 29 -2.15 6.90 0.68
N SER A 30 -1.40 6.20 -0.18
CA SER A 30 -1.00 6.69 -1.50
C SER A 30 -2.22 7.18 -2.28
N ALA A 31 -2.03 8.10 -3.22
CA ALA A 31 -3.11 8.62 -4.07
C ALA A 31 -3.94 7.49 -4.71
N LYS A 32 -3.25 6.43 -5.15
CA LYS A 32 -3.87 5.24 -5.75
C LYS A 32 -4.68 4.41 -4.75
N VAL A 33 -4.25 4.36 -3.48
CA VAL A 33 -5.00 3.70 -2.40
C VAL A 33 -6.25 4.51 -2.04
N ARG A 34 -6.14 5.84 -1.99
CA ARG A 34 -7.29 6.72 -1.76
C ARG A 34 -8.33 6.63 -2.86
N GLU A 35 -7.91 6.59 -4.12
CA GLU A 35 -8.79 6.42 -5.28
C GLU A 35 -9.50 5.06 -5.26
N ALA A 36 -8.79 3.98 -4.91
CA ALA A 36 -9.40 2.66 -4.76
C ALA A 36 -10.43 2.63 -3.62
N MET A 37 -10.15 3.27 -2.48
CA MET A 37 -11.12 3.38 -1.38
C MET A 37 -12.36 4.16 -1.80
N GLN A 38 -12.18 5.26 -2.54
CA GLN A 38 -13.27 6.09 -3.04
C GLN A 38 -14.11 5.35 -4.09
N SER A 39 -13.49 4.56 -4.95
CA SER A 39 -14.18 3.70 -5.93
C SER A 39 -15.10 2.68 -5.25
N VAL A 40 -14.69 2.09 -4.12
CA VAL A 40 -15.53 1.16 -3.34
C VAL A 40 -16.75 1.88 -2.76
N GLU A 41 -16.59 3.10 -2.26
CA GLU A 41 -17.69 3.93 -1.74
C GLU A 41 -18.67 4.34 -2.85
N ASP A 42 -18.16 4.68 -4.03
CA ASP A 42 -18.99 5.02 -5.19
C ASP A 42 -19.79 3.82 -5.70
N VAL A 43 -19.21 2.62 -5.70
CA VAL A 43 -19.93 1.38 -6.04
C VAL A 43 -21.03 1.07 -5.02
N ALA A 44 -20.77 1.25 -3.72
CA ALA A 44 -21.76 1.03 -2.67
C ALA A 44 -22.93 2.04 -2.72
N THR A 45 -22.65 3.30 -3.05
CA THR A 45 -23.68 4.35 -3.09
C THR A 45 -24.50 4.32 -4.39
N THR A 46 -23.89 3.99 -5.52
CA THR A 46 -24.60 3.76 -6.78
C THR A 46 -25.51 2.53 -6.68
N SER A 47 -25.05 1.45 -6.04
CA SER A 47 -25.86 0.26 -5.76
C SER A 47 -27.13 0.59 -4.97
N ARG A 48 -27.05 1.40 -3.91
CA ARG A 48 -28.24 1.84 -3.14
C ARG A 48 -29.18 2.74 -3.94
N ARG A 49 -28.67 3.67 -4.75
CA ARG A 49 -29.53 4.58 -5.53
C ARG A 49 -30.35 3.83 -6.57
N THR A 50 -29.74 2.87 -7.27
CA THR A 50 -30.43 2.08 -8.29
C THR A 50 -31.55 1.22 -7.70
N ILE A 51 -31.37 0.69 -6.49
CA ILE A 51 -32.41 -0.09 -5.79
C ILE A 51 -33.59 0.81 -5.36
N ASN A 52 -33.30 2.02 -4.88
CA ASN A 52 -34.33 2.95 -4.41
C ASN A 52 -35.09 3.66 -5.54
N SER A 53 -34.51 3.82 -6.73
CA SER A 53 -35.18 4.48 -7.86
C SER A 53 -36.14 3.56 -8.64
N ILE A 54 -36.09 2.24 -8.42
CA ILE A 54 -36.91 1.25 -9.13
C ILE A 54 -38.12 0.78 -8.31
N THR A 55 -38.18 1.13 -7.01
CA THR A 55 -39.36 0.89 -6.17
C THR A 55 -40.18 2.17 -6.03
N PRO A 56 -41.32 2.34 -6.74
CA PRO A 56 -42.27 3.36 -6.34
C PRO A 56 -42.85 2.96 -4.98
N SER A 57 -42.60 3.81 -3.98
CA SER A 57 -43.20 3.72 -2.65
C SER A 57 -44.71 3.54 -2.76
N THR A 58 -45.21 2.34 -2.46
CA THR A 58 -46.64 2.02 -2.40
C THR A 58 -47.23 2.53 -1.09
N ALA A 59 -47.24 3.85 -0.93
CA ALA A 59 -48.01 4.54 0.10
C ALA A 59 -48.93 5.55 -0.59
N SER A 60 -49.96 5.05 -1.27
CA SER A 60 -51.12 5.87 -1.63
C SER A 60 -52.41 5.15 -1.25
N LYS A 61 -53.24 5.92 -0.56
CA LYS A 61 -54.33 5.54 0.32
C LYS A 61 -55.64 5.52 -0.50
N GLY A 62 -56.29 4.35 -0.57
CA GLY A 62 -57.74 4.14 -0.74
C GLY A 62 -58.46 4.66 -2.00
N THR A 63 -59.05 3.74 -2.78
CA THR A 63 -60.48 3.67 -3.19
C THR A 63 -60.65 2.59 -4.27
N PRO A 64 -61.50 1.54 -4.09
CA PRO A 64 -61.71 0.53 -5.13
C PRO A 64 -62.86 0.94 -6.06
N GLY A 65 -62.50 1.39 -7.26
CA GLY A 65 -63.43 1.51 -8.39
C GLY A 65 -63.42 0.23 -9.22
N LEU A 66 -64.53 -0.52 -9.19
CA LEU A 66 -64.81 -1.64 -10.09
C LEU A 66 -64.86 -1.13 -11.54
N GLY A 67 -63.89 -1.54 -12.35
CA GLY A 67 -63.84 -1.33 -13.79
C GLY A 67 -63.33 -2.59 -14.47
N SER A 68 -64.26 -3.39 -15.00
CA SER A 68 -64.02 -4.54 -15.85
C SER A 68 -63.32 -4.13 -17.14
N GLY A 69 -62.17 -4.76 -17.45
CA GLY A 69 -61.46 -4.54 -18.72
C GLY A 69 -60.16 -5.32 -18.83
N SER A 70 -60.22 -6.50 -19.45
CA SER A 70 -59.15 -7.25 -20.13
C SER A 70 -57.79 -6.52 -20.28
N GLY A 71 -56.77 -6.95 -19.53
CA GLY A 71 -55.41 -6.41 -19.64
C GLY A 71 -54.33 -7.08 -18.79
N THR A 72 -54.46 -8.36 -18.42
CA THR A 72 -53.50 -9.03 -17.50
C THR A 72 -52.19 -9.45 -18.17
N ASN A 73 -52.16 -9.59 -19.49
CA ASN A 73 -50.97 -10.08 -20.21
C ASN A 73 -49.84 -9.04 -20.29
N GLY A 74 -50.16 -7.75 -20.42
CA GLY A 74 -49.14 -6.70 -20.52
C GLY A 74 -48.36 -6.48 -19.23
N GLN A 75 -49.04 -6.60 -18.08
CA GLN A 75 -48.41 -6.44 -16.76
C GLN A 75 -47.53 -7.65 -16.39
N ALA A 76 -47.94 -8.87 -16.76
CA ALA A 76 -47.14 -10.07 -16.55
C ALA A 76 -45.87 -10.08 -17.44
N GLU A 77 -45.99 -9.70 -18.72
CA GLU A 77 -44.85 -9.60 -19.62
C GLU A 77 -43.90 -8.45 -19.24
N ALA A 78 -44.42 -7.30 -18.78
CA ALA A 78 -43.59 -6.23 -18.22
C ALA A 78 -42.84 -6.65 -16.94
N GLY A 79 -43.47 -7.46 -16.08
CA GLY A 79 -42.81 -8.03 -14.92
C GLY A 79 -41.69 -9.00 -15.30
N LYS A 80 -41.92 -9.84 -16.33
CA LYS A 80 -40.93 -10.79 -16.85
C LYS A 80 -39.72 -10.08 -17.47
N THR A 81 -39.94 -9.04 -18.27
CA THR A 81 -38.83 -8.25 -18.83
C THR A 81 -38.04 -7.53 -17.75
N ALA A 82 -38.70 -6.94 -16.75
CA ALA A 82 -38.02 -6.30 -15.62
C ALA A 82 -37.15 -7.28 -14.81
N LEU A 83 -37.65 -8.49 -14.54
CA LEU A 83 -36.87 -9.53 -13.86
C LEU A 83 -35.69 -10.00 -14.71
N GLN A 84 -35.86 -10.12 -16.02
CA GLN A 84 -34.80 -10.51 -16.93
C GLN A 84 -33.69 -9.46 -17.00
N THR A 85 -34.04 -8.17 -17.10
CA THR A 85 -33.08 -7.06 -17.04
C THR A 85 -32.35 -7.03 -15.70
N LEU A 86 -33.05 -7.28 -14.59
CA LEU A 86 -32.42 -7.34 -13.27
C LEU A 86 -31.42 -8.50 -13.17
N LEU A 87 -31.77 -9.68 -13.69
CA LEU A 87 -30.89 -10.85 -13.69
C LEU A 87 -29.62 -10.57 -14.52
N GLU A 88 -29.77 -9.93 -15.68
CA GLU A 88 -28.64 -9.54 -16.53
C GLU A 88 -27.74 -8.51 -15.84
N ALA A 89 -28.31 -7.51 -15.18
CA ALA A 89 -27.56 -6.53 -14.39
C ALA A 89 -26.80 -7.17 -13.22
N ILE A 90 -27.41 -8.15 -12.53
CA ILE A 90 -26.76 -8.90 -11.45
C ILE A 90 -25.58 -9.72 -11.99
N ASN A 91 -25.76 -10.43 -13.10
CA ASN A 91 -24.70 -11.23 -13.72
C ASN A 91 -23.54 -10.36 -14.19
N GLU A 92 -23.84 -9.24 -14.85
CA GLU A 92 -22.84 -8.27 -15.29
C GLU A 92 -22.02 -7.74 -14.10
N GLN A 93 -22.70 -7.39 -12.99
CA GLN A 93 -22.02 -6.90 -11.79
C GLN A 93 -21.18 -7.99 -11.11
N GLN A 94 -21.65 -9.23 -11.09
CA GLN A 94 -20.88 -10.37 -10.58
C GLN A 94 -19.62 -10.61 -11.40
N ASN A 95 -19.71 -10.54 -12.73
CA ASN A 95 -18.57 -10.70 -13.63
C ASN A 95 -17.52 -9.60 -13.40
N LYS A 96 -17.93 -8.33 -13.35
CA LYS A 96 -17.04 -7.21 -13.03
C LYS A 96 -16.34 -7.39 -11.68
N THR A 97 -17.10 -7.77 -10.66
CA THR A 97 -16.55 -8.03 -9.32
C THR A 97 -15.50 -9.15 -9.36
N ARG A 98 -15.77 -10.23 -10.10
CA ARG A 98 -14.83 -11.35 -10.26
C ARG A 98 -13.56 -10.93 -10.99
N GLU A 99 -13.67 -10.10 -12.03
CA GLU A 99 -12.53 -9.56 -12.77
C GLU A 99 -11.67 -8.68 -11.86
N THR A 100 -12.27 -7.72 -11.15
CA THR A 100 -11.56 -6.85 -10.21
C THR A 100 -10.84 -7.65 -9.12
N ILE A 101 -11.49 -8.68 -8.56
CA ILE A 101 -10.86 -9.57 -7.56
C ILE A 101 -9.65 -10.30 -8.16
N THR A 102 -9.76 -10.74 -9.42
CA THR A 102 -8.68 -11.45 -10.12
C THR A 102 -7.50 -10.53 -10.36
N GLU A 103 -7.74 -9.30 -10.83
CA GLU A 103 -6.71 -8.29 -11.03
C GLU A 103 -6.00 -7.92 -9.71
N GLN A 104 -6.78 -7.71 -8.64
CA GLN A 104 -6.22 -7.43 -7.32
C GLN A 104 -5.34 -8.58 -6.81
N ARG A 105 -5.77 -9.83 -6.99
CA ARG A 105 -4.95 -10.99 -6.64
C ARG A 105 -3.64 -11.01 -7.42
N ASN A 106 -3.69 -10.76 -8.72
CA ASN A 106 -2.47 -10.71 -9.55
C ASN A 106 -1.51 -9.63 -9.06
N MET A 107 -2.01 -8.43 -8.77
CA MET A 107 -1.20 -7.34 -8.23
C MET A 107 -0.58 -7.68 -6.88
N ILE A 108 -1.34 -8.35 -5.99
CA ILE A 108 -0.82 -8.82 -4.70
C ILE A 108 0.31 -9.84 -4.93
N CYS A 109 0.15 -10.79 -5.85
CA CYS A 109 1.20 -11.75 -6.20
C CYS A 109 2.48 -11.06 -6.70
N GLU A 110 2.34 -10.05 -7.57
CA GLU A 110 3.47 -9.26 -8.06
C GLU A 110 4.17 -8.51 -6.93
N LEU A 111 3.41 -7.90 -6.02
CA LEU A 111 3.96 -7.22 -4.85
C LEU A 111 4.71 -8.19 -3.93
N CYS A 112 4.15 -9.37 -3.67
CA CYS A 112 4.83 -10.42 -2.91
C CYS A 112 6.16 -10.81 -3.57
N ASN A 113 6.19 -10.96 -4.90
CA ASN A 113 7.42 -11.27 -5.62
C ASN A 113 8.48 -10.16 -5.47
N VAL A 114 8.07 -8.89 -5.53
CA VAL A 114 8.98 -7.75 -5.31
C VAL A 114 9.53 -7.76 -3.88
N VAL A 115 8.67 -7.98 -2.88
CA VAL A 115 9.09 -8.07 -1.47
C VAL A 115 10.09 -9.20 -1.27
N SER A 116 9.85 -10.38 -1.85
CA SER A 116 10.80 -11.51 -1.76
C SER A 116 12.16 -11.14 -2.35
N LYS A 117 12.20 -10.52 -3.54
CA LYS A 117 13.46 -10.07 -4.15
C LYS A 117 14.20 -9.02 -3.30
N GLN A 118 13.45 -8.12 -2.65
CA GLN A 118 14.04 -7.15 -1.73
C GLN A 118 14.62 -7.84 -0.49
N GLN A 119 13.93 -8.84 0.05
CA GLN A 119 14.43 -9.63 1.17
C GLN A 119 15.74 -10.36 0.83
N ASP A 120 15.82 -10.97 -0.36
CA ASP A 120 17.03 -11.63 -0.84
C ASP A 120 18.19 -10.63 -1.03
N ALA A 121 17.90 -9.42 -1.51
CA ALA A 121 18.90 -8.36 -1.64
C ALA A 121 19.42 -7.89 -0.28
N ILE A 122 18.54 -7.72 0.70
CA ILE A 122 18.90 -7.35 2.07
C ILE A 122 19.80 -8.43 2.68
N GLN A 123 19.44 -9.70 2.53
CA GLN A 123 20.26 -10.81 3.05
C GLN A 123 21.68 -10.80 2.45
N ARG A 124 21.81 -10.58 1.14
CA ARG A 124 23.12 -10.46 0.48
C ARG A 124 23.93 -9.29 1.02
N LEU A 125 23.33 -8.11 1.16
CA LEU A 125 24.01 -6.94 1.73
C LEU A 125 24.44 -7.16 3.19
N CYS A 126 23.62 -7.83 4.00
CA CYS A 126 23.98 -8.19 5.36
C CYS A 126 25.20 -9.12 5.40
N GLU A 127 25.27 -10.08 4.47
CA GLU A 127 26.40 -10.99 4.37
C GLU A 127 27.68 -10.27 3.89
N GLU A 128 27.57 -9.37 2.91
CA GLU A 128 28.70 -8.52 2.48
C GLU A 128 29.22 -7.65 3.62
N LEU A 129 28.33 -7.02 4.40
CA LEU A 129 28.72 -6.23 5.58
C LEU A 129 29.40 -7.09 6.65
N ARG A 130 28.92 -8.33 6.85
CA ARG A 130 29.55 -9.28 7.78
C ARG A 130 30.98 -9.60 7.33
N GLN A 131 31.18 -9.91 6.06
CA GLN A 131 32.51 -10.20 5.50
C GLN A 131 33.45 -8.99 5.59
N ALA A 132 32.94 -7.78 5.31
CA ALA A 132 33.72 -6.56 5.45
C ALA A 132 34.17 -6.33 6.90
N ARG A 133 33.27 -6.55 7.87
CA ARG A 133 33.60 -6.47 9.30
C ARG A 133 34.67 -7.50 9.69
N ASP A 134 34.54 -8.74 9.23
CA ASP A 134 35.52 -9.79 9.50
C ASP A 134 36.90 -9.43 8.92
N MET A 135 36.96 -8.81 7.75
CA MET A 135 38.21 -8.32 7.15
C MET A 135 38.85 -7.20 7.99
N VAL A 136 38.05 -6.23 8.44
CA VAL A 136 38.53 -5.13 9.31
C VAL A 136 39.08 -5.69 10.62
N SER A 137 38.41 -6.67 11.23
CA SER A 137 38.90 -7.33 12.45
C SER A 137 40.28 -7.95 12.24
N LYS A 138 40.46 -8.71 11.15
CA LYS A 138 41.76 -9.33 10.82
C LYS A 138 42.86 -8.29 10.60
N GLN A 139 42.54 -7.17 9.93
CA GLN A 139 43.50 -6.07 9.75
C GLN A 139 43.90 -5.45 11.10
N GLN A 140 42.95 -5.30 12.01
CA GLN A 140 43.22 -4.79 13.35
C GLN A 140 44.10 -5.75 14.15
N ASP A 141 43.88 -7.06 14.05
CA ASP A 141 44.72 -8.08 14.69
C ASP A 141 46.17 -8.01 14.16
N VAL A 142 46.35 -7.88 12.84
CA VAL A 142 47.67 -7.73 12.21
C VAL A 142 48.38 -6.46 12.68
N LEU A 143 47.67 -5.33 12.75
CA LEU A 143 48.23 -4.08 13.26
C LEU A 143 48.65 -4.20 14.73
N GLN A 144 47.87 -4.89 15.56
CA GLN A 144 48.23 -5.14 16.95
C GLN A 144 49.49 -6.01 17.06
N GLN A 145 49.58 -7.08 16.26
CA GLN A 145 50.76 -7.94 16.24
C GLN A 145 52.02 -7.16 15.81
N LEU A 146 51.93 -6.36 14.74
CA LEU A 146 53.06 -5.55 14.28
C LEU A 146 53.48 -4.50 15.31
N SER A 147 52.51 -3.89 16.00
CA SER A 147 52.80 -2.95 17.09
C SER A 147 53.53 -3.61 18.26
N GLU A 148 53.18 -4.85 18.59
CA GLU A 148 53.82 -5.63 19.64
C GLU A 148 55.25 -6.04 19.24
N GLU A 149 55.45 -6.50 18.01
CA GLU A 149 56.78 -6.83 17.47
C GLU A 149 57.71 -5.59 17.46
N LEU A 150 57.21 -4.43 17.03
CA LEU A 150 57.97 -3.18 17.07
C LEU A 150 58.33 -2.73 18.49
N ARG A 151 57.48 -3.03 19.49
CA ARG A 151 57.79 -2.79 20.89
C ARG A 151 58.94 -3.69 21.35
N GLN A 152 58.86 -4.99 21.04
CA GLN A 152 59.91 -5.96 21.41
C GLN A 152 61.27 -5.67 20.77
N VAL A 153 61.31 -5.12 19.54
CA VAL A 153 62.57 -4.71 18.89
C VAL A 153 63.16 -3.44 19.51
N ARG A 154 62.34 -2.60 20.14
CA ARG A 154 62.77 -1.34 20.77
C ARG A 154 63.35 -1.56 22.16
N ASP A 155 62.80 -2.51 22.91
CA ASP A 155 63.21 -2.87 24.27
C ASP A 155 64.47 -3.75 24.27
#